data_AF-A0A0Q4BFL2-F1
#
_entry.id   AF-A0A0Q4BFL2-F1
#
_cell.length_a   1.000
_cell.length_b   1.000
_cell.length_c   1.000
_cell.angle_alpha   90.00
_cell.angle_beta   90.00
_cell.angle_gamma   90.00
#
_symmetry.space_group_name_H-M   'P 1'
#
loop_
_entity.id
_entity.type
_entity.pdbx_description
1 polymer ?
#
loop_
_entity_poly.entity_id
_entity_poly.type
_entity_poly.pdbx_seq_one_letter_code
_entity_poly.pdbx_strand_id
1 'polypeptide(L)'
;MEAGRMFIEDLGGENMEVDELYALRWKESPAPYKHGFKFRLRVADATGEIMATYWGGNDEGAVREVYSSLKVNSMVRLVGTTSLYKGQVVININPEKGGVAETAEEADFDPDDFVPCTARDVGKMFSDIMEYAESVEDPHIRAVLLTMLRDDDISVSLKRSPASVSYHCGWVGGLLEHTLNVTRTCDAIARLYAGLDRDLLLAGAILHDIGKTCCYDVNSTISESANGRLLGHIAIGSAMVGKACDAVPGFPENLRLKLIHMVLASHGSSDKGSPVDPSIPEAVALHHADELDANVERFLRARQNGGPSDLFTYDPLLRTKVFMQ
;
A
#
# COMPACT_ATOMS: atom_id res chain seq x y z
N MET A 1 4.17 5.67 -33.58
CA MET A 1 3.04 5.50 -32.64
C MET A 1 3.39 4.27 -31.85
N GLU A 2 4.01 4.45 -30.70
CA GLU A 2 4.19 3.34 -29.75
C GLU A 2 2.79 2.89 -29.37
N ALA A 3 2.47 1.62 -29.59
CA ALA A 3 1.26 1.04 -29.06
C ALA A 3 1.38 1.14 -27.54
N GLY A 4 0.44 1.82 -26.90
CA GLY A 4 0.39 1.88 -25.43
C GLY A 4 0.26 0.47 -24.86
N ARG A 5 0.85 0.26 -23.69
CA ARG A 5 0.74 -0.98 -22.92
C ARG A 5 -0.73 -1.38 -22.74
N MET A 6 -1.00 -2.68 -22.85
CA MET A 6 -2.32 -3.26 -22.60
C MET A 6 -2.45 -3.68 -21.14
N PHE A 7 -3.40 -3.09 -20.41
CA PHE A 7 -3.67 -3.43 -19.02
C PHE A 7 -4.64 -4.61 -18.90
N ILE A 8 -4.72 -5.24 -17.73
CA ILE A 8 -5.63 -6.35 -17.44
C ILE A 8 -7.08 -5.95 -17.68
N GLU A 9 -7.48 -4.70 -17.37
CA GLU A 9 -8.83 -4.21 -17.66
C GLU A 9 -9.17 -4.15 -19.16
N ASP A 10 -8.16 -4.06 -20.04
CA ASP A 10 -8.33 -4.06 -21.50
C ASP A 10 -8.51 -5.48 -22.06
N LEU A 11 -8.18 -6.53 -21.29
CA LEU A 11 -8.26 -7.94 -21.69
C LEU A 11 -9.70 -8.48 -21.63
N GLY A 12 -10.66 -7.83 -22.28
CA GLY A 12 -12.07 -8.22 -22.24
C GLY A 12 -12.50 -9.33 -23.21
N GLY A 13 -11.65 -9.71 -24.17
CA GLY A 13 -11.99 -10.62 -25.28
C GLY A 13 -11.32 -11.99 -25.20
N GLU A 14 -11.84 -12.95 -25.99
CA GLU A 14 -11.15 -14.23 -26.26
C GLU A 14 -10.17 -14.08 -27.42
N ASN A 15 -9.09 -14.87 -27.40
CA ASN A 15 -8.07 -14.95 -28.45
C ASN A 15 -7.35 -13.62 -28.72
N MET A 16 -7.29 -12.72 -27.74
CA MET A 16 -6.41 -11.55 -27.81
C MET A 16 -4.98 -12.02 -27.61
N GLU A 17 -4.07 -11.56 -28.47
CA GLU A 17 -2.64 -11.76 -28.28
C GLU A 17 -2.16 -10.88 -27.13
N VAL A 18 -1.37 -11.48 -26.23
CA VAL A 18 -0.77 -10.81 -25.08
C VAL A 18 0.74 -10.93 -25.26
N ASP A 19 1.44 -9.81 -25.19
CA ASP A 19 2.89 -9.72 -25.07
C ASP A 19 3.19 -8.56 -24.12
N GLU A 20 3.04 -8.83 -22.83
CA GLU A 20 3.00 -7.78 -21.82
C GLU A 20 3.73 -8.16 -20.55
N LEU A 21 4.13 -7.12 -19.81
CA LEU A 21 4.74 -7.23 -18.50
C LEU A 21 3.67 -7.30 -17.41
N TYR A 22 3.88 -8.17 -16.43
CA TYR A 22 3.04 -8.26 -15.24
C TYR A 22 3.87 -8.56 -13.98
N ALA A 23 3.34 -8.16 -12.83
CA ALA A 23 3.90 -8.51 -11.53
C ALA A 23 3.45 -9.91 -11.11
N LEU A 24 4.38 -10.83 -10.84
CA LEU A 24 4.04 -12.19 -10.43
C LEU A 24 3.66 -12.26 -8.94
N ARG A 25 2.39 -12.54 -8.65
CA ARG A 25 1.85 -12.62 -7.28
C ARG A 25 1.88 -14.01 -6.67
N TRP A 26 1.67 -15.02 -7.51
CA TRP A 26 1.56 -16.40 -7.05
C TRP A 26 1.85 -17.38 -8.17
N LYS A 27 2.37 -18.55 -7.83
CA LYS A 27 2.54 -19.66 -8.75
C LYS A 27 2.24 -21.00 -8.09
N GLU A 28 1.64 -21.91 -8.84
CA GLU A 28 1.41 -23.29 -8.44
C GLU A 28 2.57 -24.17 -8.87
N SER A 29 2.95 -25.16 -8.06
CA SER A 29 3.93 -26.16 -8.48
C SER A 29 3.50 -26.86 -9.76
N PRO A 30 4.44 -27.18 -10.69
CA PRO A 30 4.11 -27.91 -11.91
C PRO A 30 3.40 -29.22 -11.63
N ALA A 31 2.33 -29.46 -12.39
CA ALA A 31 1.48 -30.65 -12.28
C ALA A 31 1.23 -31.27 -13.66
N PRO A 32 1.08 -32.60 -13.75
CA PRO A 32 0.79 -33.28 -15.01
C PRO A 32 -0.59 -32.90 -15.55
N TYR A 33 -0.72 -32.88 -16.87
CA TYR A 33 -1.98 -32.78 -17.61
C TYR A 33 -1.93 -33.65 -18.87
N LYS A 34 -3.01 -33.64 -19.66
CA LYS A 34 -3.19 -34.51 -20.84
C LYS A 34 -2.04 -34.43 -21.86
N HIS A 35 -1.36 -33.28 -21.99
CA HIS A 35 -0.34 -33.06 -23.02
C HIS A 35 1.04 -32.69 -22.44
N GLY A 36 1.31 -33.03 -21.18
CA GLY A 36 2.61 -32.80 -20.54
C GLY A 36 2.49 -32.28 -19.12
N PHE A 37 3.30 -31.29 -18.77
CA PHE A 37 3.26 -30.61 -17.47
C PHE A 37 2.85 -29.15 -17.62
N LYS A 38 2.06 -28.65 -16.66
CA LYS A 38 1.60 -27.27 -16.63
C LYS A 38 1.75 -26.68 -15.24
N PHE A 39 1.78 -25.36 -15.16
CA PHE A 39 1.59 -24.64 -13.90
C PHE A 39 0.71 -23.43 -14.10
N ARG A 40 0.11 -22.95 -13.01
CA ARG A 40 -0.68 -21.73 -12.99
C ARG A 40 0.09 -20.62 -12.31
N LEU A 41 -0.11 -19.41 -12.81
CA LEU A 41 0.41 -18.17 -12.26
C LEU A 41 -0.78 -17.25 -11.96
N ARG A 42 -0.63 -16.41 -10.95
CA ARG A 42 -1.45 -15.21 -10.79
C ARG A 42 -0.55 -14.02 -10.97
N VAL A 43 -0.91 -13.16 -11.91
CA VAL A 43 -0.16 -11.95 -12.23
C VAL A 43 -1.04 -10.73 -12.07
N ALA A 44 -0.43 -9.57 -11.86
CA ALA A 44 -1.13 -8.33 -11.60
C ALA A 44 -0.49 -7.15 -12.34
N ASP A 45 -1.30 -6.12 -12.56
CA ASP A 45 -0.86 -4.78 -12.90
C ASP A 45 -1.64 -3.74 -12.06
N ALA A 46 -1.53 -2.45 -12.39
CA ALA A 46 -2.24 -1.39 -11.67
C ALA A 46 -3.79 -1.51 -11.70
N THR A 47 -4.34 -2.25 -12.67
CA THR A 47 -5.79 -2.36 -12.92
C THR A 47 -6.42 -3.62 -12.32
N GLY A 48 -5.63 -4.65 -12.02
CA GLY A 48 -6.17 -5.84 -11.35
C GLY A 48 -5.24 -7.06 -11.32
N GLU A 49 -5.84 -8.22 -11.07
CA GLU A 49 -5.15 -9.53 -11.11
C GLU A 49 -5.80 -10.44 -12.15
N ILE A 50 -4.98 -11.20 -12.88
CA ILE A 50 -5.44 -12.22 -13.84
C ILE A 50 -4.71 -13.54 -13.63
N MET A 51 -5.41 -14.64 -13.89
CA MET A 51 -4.82 -15.97 -13.89
C MET A 51 -4.18 -16.26 -15.24
N ALA A 52 -2.95 -16.77 -15.22
CA ALA A 52 -2.26 -17.29 -16.39
C ALA A 52 -1.96 -18.78 -16.22
N THR A 53 -2.02 -19.55 -17.31
CA THR A 53 -1.62 -20.96 -17.33
C THR A 53 -0.50 -21.17 -18.34
N TYR A 54 0.61 -21.71 -17.87
CA TYR A 54 1.71 -22.15 -18.72
C TYR A 54 1.50 -23.61 -19.12
N TRP A 55 1.30 -23.85 -20.41
CA TRP A 55 1.05 -25.16 -21.01
C TRP A 55 2.34 -25.75 -21.56
N GLY A 56 3.15 -26.31 -20.68
CA GLY A 56 4.41 -26.95 -21.04
C GLY A 56 4.24 -28.30 -21.75
N GLY A 57 5.35 -28.79 -22.30
CA GLY A 57 5.43 -30.11 -22.95
C GLY A 57 5.64 -31.27 -21.96
N ASN A 58 6.04 -32.42 -22.50
CA ASN A 58 6.27 -33.64 -21.71
C ASN A 58 7.59 -33.65 -20.93
N ASP A 59 8.52 -32.73 -21.21
CA ASP A 59 9.77 -32.58 -20.47
C ASP A 59 9.51 -31.82 -19.16
N GLU A 60 9.38 -32.56 -18.05
CA GLU A 60 9.19 -31.98 -16.73
C GLU A 60 10.37 -31.09 -16.31
N GLY A 61 11.60 -31.43 -16.72
CA GLY A 61 12.81 -30.68 -16.37
C GLY A 61 12.78 -29.28 -16.95
N ALA A 62 12.49 -29.17 -18.25
CA ALA A 62 12.34 -27.88 -18.93
C ALA A 62 11.21 -27.03 -18.32
N VAL A 63 10.07 -27.64 -17.99
CA VAL A 63 8.95 -26.92 -17.35
C VAL A 63 9.33 -26.45 -15.93
N ARG A 64 10.08 -27.24 -15.17
CA ARG A 64 10.58 -26.87 -13.84
C ARG A 64 11.63 -25.76 -13.89
N GLU A 65 12.44 -25.71 -14.94
CA GLU A 65 13.44 -24.66 -15.14
C GLU A 65 12.76 -23.30 -15.32
N VAL A 66 11.78 -23.22 -16.23
CA VAL A 66 10.94 -22.02 -16.41
C VAL A 66 10.21 -21.68 -15.12
N TYR A 67 9.59 -22.66 -14.45
CA TYR A 67 8.94 -22.41 -13.16
C TYR A 67 9.91 -21.82 -12.13
N SER A 68 11.17 -22.27 -12.10
CA SER A 68 12.15 -21.84 -11.09
C SER A 68 12.75 -20.47 -11.40
N SER A 69 12.81 -20.06 -12.67
CA SER A 69 13.30 -18.73 -13.06
C SER A 69 12.33 -17.62 -12.66
N LEU A 70 11.03 -17.89 -12.68
CA LEU A 70 9.97 -16.95 -12.30
C LEU A 70 9.92 -16.79 -10.77
N LYS A 71 10.21 -15.59 -10.25
CA LYS A 71 10.19 -15.34 -8.80
C LYS A 71 8.89 -14.63 -8.40
N VAL A 72 8.26 -15.07 -7.33
CA VAL A 72 7.13 -14.32 -6.76
C VAL A 72 7.65 -12.96 -6.31
N ASN A 73 6.87 -11.91 -6.56
CA ASN A 73 7.24 -10.50 -6.39
C ASN A 73 8.28 -9.97 -7.39
N SER A 74 8.49 -10.65 -8.52
CA SER A 74 9.27 -10.11 -9.63
C SER A 74 8.39 -9.80 -10.84
N MET A 75 8.95 -9.01 -11.76
CA MET A 75 8.35 -8.79 -13.06
C MET A 75 8.53 -10.00 -13.97
N VAL A 76 7.48 -10.30 -14.72
CA VAL A 76 7.48 -11.35 -15.72
C VAL A 76 6.87 -10.84 -17.01
N ARG A 77 7.51 -11.15 -18.13
CA ARG A 77 6.92 -10.97 -19.46
C ARG A 77 6.15 -12.22 -19.84
N LEU A 78 4.88 -12.05 -20.17
CA LEU A 78 4.02 -13.13 -20.61
C LEU A 78 3.62 -12.91 -22.07
N VAL A 79 3.97 -13.88 -22.92
CA VAL A 79 3.51 -13.96 -24.30
C VAL A 79 2.51 -15.10 -24.42
N GLY A 80 1.30 -14.81 -24.88
CA GLY A 80 0.22 -15.79 -24.90
C GLY A 80 -1.07 -15.29 -25.53
N THR A 81 -2.17 -15.99 -25.23
CA THR A 81 -3.50 -15.66 -25.74
C THR A 81 -4.56 -15.72 -24.66
N THR A 82 -5.53 -14.82 -24.69
CA THR A 82 -6.65 -14.84 -23.74
C THR A 82 -7.68 -15.93 -24.09
N SER A 83 -8.37 -16.47 -23.08
CA SER A 83 -9.53 -17.35 -23.25
C SER A 83 -10.50 -17.19 -22.10
N LEU A 84 -11.77 -17.57 -22.28
CA LEU A 84 -12.71 -17.66 -21.16
C LEU A 84 -12.60 -19.02 -20.45
N TYR A 85 -12.32 -18.97 -19.15
CA TYR A 85 -12.40 -20.13 -18.26
C TYR A 85 -13.43 -19.85 -17.16
N LYS A 86 -14.52 -20.62 -17.16
CA LYS A 86 -15.65 -20.45 -16.21
C LYS A 86 -16.20 -19.01 -16.15
N GLY A 87 -16.22 -18.32 -17.29
CA GLY A 87 -16.71 -16.95 -17.39
C GLY A 87 -15.71 -15.86 -16.99
N GLN A 88 -14.46 -16.22 -16.66
CA GLN A 88 -13.37 -15.27 -16.39
C GLN A 88 -12.32 -15.35 -17.50
N VAL A 89 -11.78 -14.21 -17.90
CA VAL A 89 -10.66 -14.16 -18.84
C VAL A 89 -9.40 -14.68 -18.15
N VAL A 90 -8.67 -15.56 -18.84
CA VAL A 90 -7.37 -16.10 -18.40
C VAL A 90 -6.37 -16.04 -19.54
N ILE A 91 -5.09 -15.88 -19.21
CA ILE A 91 -3.98 -15.91 -20.19
C ILE A 91 -3.49 -17.35 -20.34
N ASN A 92 -3.34 -17.82 -21.58
CA ASN A 92 -2.73 -19.10 -21.90
C ASN A 92 -1.40 -18.89 -22.60
N ILE A 93 -0.35 -19.42 -21.98
CA ILE A 93 1.02 -19.36 -22.50
C ILE A 93 1.34 -20.75 -23.04
N ASN A 94 1.54 -20.85 -24.36
CA ASN A 94 1.85 -22.12 -25.02
C ASN A 94 3.19 -21.99 -25.76
N PRO A 95 4.29 -22.56 -25.23
CA PRO A 95 5.61 -22.51 -25.85
C PRO A 95 5.67 -23.09 -27.27
N GLU A 96 4.88 -24.13 -27.58
CA GLU A 96 4.82 -24.70 -28.94
C GLU A 96 4.20 -23.74 -29.95
N LYS A 97 3.43 -22.76 -29.47
CA LYS A 97 2.81 -21.70 -30.28
C LYS A 97 3.52 -20.35 -30.14
N GLY A 98 4.75 -20.33 -29.61
CA GLY A 98 5.53 -19.11 -29.41
C GLY A 98 5.22 -18.33 -28.12
N GLY A 99 4.46 -18.91 -27.19
CA GLY A 99 4.22 -18.32 -25.87
C GLY A 99 5.46 -18.37 -24.97
N VAL A 100 5.69 -17.31 -24.21
CA VAL A 100 6.88 -17.11 -23.38
C VAL A 100 6.45 -16.73 -21.97
N ALA A 101 7.17 -17.24 -20.98
CA ALA A 101 7.07 -16.78 -19.60
C ALA A 101 8.50 -16.62 -19.09
N GLU A 102 8.95 -15.38 -18.94
CA GLU A 102 10.33 -15.07 -18.54
C GLU A 102 10.36 -13.93 -17.54
N THR A 103 11.41 -13.90 -16.71
CA THR A 103 11.63 -12.81 -15.75
C THR A 103 12.11 -11.58 -16.51
N ALA A 104 11.51 -10.43 -16.26
CA ALA A 104 11.96 -9.13 -16.77
C ALA A 104 12.82 -8.42 -15.73
N GLU A 105 13.87 -7.72 -16.17
CA GLU A 105 14.74 -6.94 -15.27
C GLU A 105 14.04 -5.67 -14.81
N GLU A 106 14.27 -5.28 -13.54
CA GLU A 106 13.59 -4.15 -12.86
C GLU A 106 13.87 -2.77 -13.49
N ALA A 107 14.85 -2.65 -14.38
CA ALA A 107 15.40 -1.37 -14.83
C ALA A 107 14.61 -0.64 -15.92
N ASP A 108 13.58 -1.27 -16.52
CA ASP A 108 12.95 -0.79 -17.76
C ASP A 108 11.48 -0.32 -17.61
N PHE A 109 10.93 -0.18 -16.39
CA PHE A 109 9.50 0.12 -16.23
C PHE A 109 9.15 1.00 -15.02
N ASP A 110 8.03 1.74 -15.13
CA ASP A 110 7.50 2.56 -14.05
C ASP A 110 6.71 1.67 -13.06
N PRO A 111 7.09 1.59 -11.77
CA PRO A 111 6.32 0.85 -10.77
C PRO A 111 4.83 1.20 -10.74
N ASP A 112 4.48 2.45 -11.04
CA ASP A 112 3.10 2.94 -11.01
C ASP A 112 2.18 2.22 -12.01
N ASP A 113 2.73 1.55 -13.02
CA ASP A 113 1.94 0.75 -13.96
C ASP A 113 1.61 -0.68 -13.45
N PHE A 114 2.14 -1.08 -12.29
CA PHE A 114 2.03 -2.48 -11.79
C PHE A 114 1.46 -2.59 -10.37
N VAL A 115 1.45 -1.48 -9.65
CA VAL A 115 0.81 -1.39 -8.34
C VAL A 115 -0.27 -0.32 -8.39
N PRO A 116 -1.39 -0.52 -7.67
CA PRO A 116 -2.38 0.54 -7.56
C PRO A 116 -1.73 1.82 -7.02
N CYS A 117 -2.13 2.98 -7.54
CA CYS A 117 -1.69 4.31 -7.13
C CYS A 117 -2.87 5.15 -6.67
N THR A 118 -2.60 6.18 -5.87
CA THR A 118 -3.63 7.16 -5.49
C THR A 118 -4.11 7.93 -6.72
N ALA A 119 -5.41 8.18 -6.80
CA ALA A 119 -5.99 9.04 -7.84
C ALA A 119 -5.85 10.54 -7.52
N ARG A 120 -5.33 10.89 -6.32
CA ARG A 120 -5.16 12.27 -5.86
C ARG A 120 -3.79 12.81 -6.27
N ASP A 121 -3.71 14.12 -6.48
CA ASP A 121 -2.44 14.80 -6.77
C ASP A 121 -1.50 14.73 -5.55
N VAL A 122 -0.44 13.93 -5.68
CA VAL A 122 0.57 13.70 -4.63
C VAL A 122 1.30 14.99 -4.24
N GLY A 123 1.61 15.85 -5.21
CA GLY A 123 2.29 17.12 -4.97
C GLY A 123 1.43 18.05 -4.11
N LYS A 124 0.14 18.16 -4.45
CA LYS A 124 -0.84 18.91 -3.69
C LYS A 124 -1.06 18.33 -2.29
N MET A 125 -1.23 17.01 -2.16
CA MET A 125 -1.40 16.38 -0.84
C MET A 125 -0.22 16.66 0.08
N PHE A 126 1.00 16.57 -0.44
CA PHE A 126 2.20 16.89 0.33
C PHE A 126 2.27 18.38 0.69
N SER A 127 1.90 19.26 -0.24
CA SER A 127 1.79 20.71 0.03
C SER A 127 0.80 20.99 1.16
N ASP A 128 -0.37 20.35 1.17
CA ASP A 128 -1.38 20.53 2.22
C ASP A 128 -0.83 20.08 3.60
N ILE A 129 -0.07 18.97 3.68
CA ILE A 129 0.59 18.54 4.93
C ILE A 129 1.62 19.58 5.37
N MET A 130 2.42 20.11 4.45
CA MET A 130 3.39 21.17 4.73
C MET A 130 2.71 22.43 5.28
N GLU A 131 1.57 22.84 4.72
CA GLU A 131 0.78 23.97 5.23
C GLU A 131 0.30 23.72 6.66
N TYR A 132 -0.17 22.52 6.99
CA TYR A 132 -0.52 22.16 8.37
C TYR A 132 0.69 22.24 9.31
N ALA A 133 1.84 21.71 8.90
CA ALA A 133 3.07 21.77 9.67
C ALA A 133 3.55 23.21 9.90
N GLU A 134 3.41 24.08 8.89
CA GLU A 134 3.75 25.51 9.00
C GLU A 134 2.75 26.30 9.87
N SER A 135 1.50 25.83 9.96
CA SER A 135 0.45 26.43 10.81
C SER A 135 0.60 26.16 12.32
N VAL A 136 1.47 25.21 12.70
CA VAL A 136 1.77 24.91 14.11
C VAL A 136 2.42 26.13 14.76
N GLU A 137 1.93 26.58 15.91
CA GLU A 137 2.43 27.77 16.60
C GLU A 137 3.67 27.48 17.46
N ASP A 138 3.70 26.36 18.18
CA ASP A 138 4.82 25.92 19.00
C ASP A 138 6.09 25.76 18.15
N PRO A 139 7.16 26.53 18.43
CA PRO A 139 8.35 26.56 17.59
C PRO A 139 9.14 25.24 17.63
N HIS A 140 9.08 24.48 18.73
CA HIS A 140 9.77 23.20 18.85
C HIS A 140 9.06 22.12 18.04
N ILE A 141 7.73 22.04 18.14
CA ILE A 141 6.91 21.11 17.34
C ILE A 141 7.08 21.40 15.85
N ARG A 142 6.93 22.67 15.46
CA ARG A 142 7.10 23.09 14.06
C ARG A 142 8.50 22.76 13.53
N ALA A 143 9.55 22.96 14.35
CA ALA A 143 10.90 22.59 13.96
C ALA A 143 11.06 21.09 13.70
N VAL A 144 10.50 20.22 14.55
CA VAL A 144 10.53 18.76 14.36
C VAL A 144 9.80 18.36 13.07
N LEU A 145 8.59 18.86 12.87
CA LEU A 145 7.80 18.55 11.68
C LEU A 145 8.52 18.98 10.40
N LEU A 146 8.98 20.22 10.32
CA LEU A 146 9.66 20.72 9.13
C LEU A 146 11.00 20.04 8.88
N THR A 147 11.73 19.66 9.94
CA THR A 147 12.98 18.90 9.79
C THR A 147 12.72 17.53 9.17
N MET A 148 11.70 16.82 9.64
CA MET A 148 11.37 15.49 9.12
C MET A 148 10.75 15.55 7.71
N LEU A 149 9.84 16.50 7.46
CA LEU A 149 9.16 16.60 6.17
C LEU A 149 10.05 17.16 5.05
N ARG A 150 11.08 17.94 5.37
CA ARG A 150 12.06 18.46 4.39
C ARG A 150 13.26 17.55 4.18
N ASP A 151 13.36 16.45 4.92
CA ASP A 151 14.32 15.40 4.64
C ASP A 151 13.92 14.69 3.33
N ASP A 152 14.83 14.63 2.36
CA ASP A 152 14.54 14.12 1.02
C ASP A 152 14.13 12.65 1.07
N ASP A 153 14.81 11.82 1.86
CA ASP A 153 14.53 10.38 1.97
C ASP A 153 13.16 10.14 2.60
N ILE A 154 12.82 10.86 3.67
CA ILE A 154 11.50 10.78 4.30
C ILE A 154 10.42 11.30 3.35
N SER A 155 10.63 12.44 2.71
CA SER A 155 9.60 13.07 1.88
C SER A 155 9.28 12.26 0.62
N VAL A 156 10.30 11.69 -0.04
CA VAL A 156 10.14 10.79 -1.19
C VAL A 156 9.43 9.52 -0.75
N SER A 157 9.86 8.93 0.37
CA SER A 157 9.27 7.70 0.88
C SER A 157 7.83 7.91 1.33
N LEU A 158 7.49 9.02 1.99
CA LEU A 158 6.13 9.35 2.41
C LEU A 158 5.18 9.46 1.22
N LYS A 159 5.64 10.08 0.12
CA LYS A 159 4.86 10.26 -1.12
C LYS A 159 4.64 8.96 -1.88
N ARG A 160 5.51 7.96 -1.74
CA ARG A 160 5.44 6.69 -2.48
C ARG A 160 4.92 5.52 -1.64
N SER A 161 5.06 5.58 -0.33
CA SER A 161 4.72 4.45 0.54
C SER A 161 3.20 4.20 0.56
N PRO A 162 2.78 2.93 0.60
CA PRO A 162 1.42 2.57 0.96
C PRO A 162 1.19 2.71 2.46
N ALA A 163 -0.06 2.83 2.88
CA ALA A 163 -0.39 2.81 4.31
C ALA A 163 -0.49 1.38 4.87
N SER A 164 -0.70 0.37 4.02
CA SER A 164 -0.70 -1.04 4.41
C SER A 164 -0.46 -1.95 3.20
N VAL A 165 -0.29 -3.26 3.41
CA VAL A 165 -0.20 -4.22 2.29
C VAL A 165 -1.58 -4.53 1.69
N SER A 166 -2.63 -4.64 2.51
CA SER A 166 -3.95 -5.11 2.06
C SER A 166 -5.15 -4.64 2.90
N TYR A 167 -4.95 -3.71 3.84
CA TYR A 167 -5.98 -3.32 4.81
C TYR A 167 -6.74 -2.05 4.41
N HIS A 168 -6.08 -0.89 4.41
CA HIS A 168 -6.56 0.40 3.88
C HIS A 168 -5.38 1.10 3.20
N CYS A 169 -5.62 1.96 2.21
CA CYS A 169 -4.54 2.74 1.58
C CYS A 169 -3.34 1.90 1.05
N GLY A 170 -3.61 0.65 0.63
CA GLY A 170 -2.60 -0.29 0.11
C GLY A 170 -2.17 -0.05 -1.33
N TRP A 171 -1.86 1.21 -1.66
CA TRP A 171 -1.47 1.70 -2.96
C TRP A 171 -0.35 2.72 -2.81
N VAL A 172 0.40 2.98 -3.88
CA VAL A 172 1.47 4.00 -3.89
C VAL A 172 0.85 5.37 -3.60
N GLY A 173 1.43 6.09 -2.64
CA GLY A 173 0.91 7.36 -2.13
C GLY A 173 -0.25 7.22 -1.13
N GLY A 174 -0.64 5.99 -0.79
CA GLY A 174 -1.70 5.73 0.19
C GLY A 174 -1.33 6.19 1.60
N LEU A 175 -0.05 6.12 2.00
CA LEU A 175 0.40 6.64 3.30
C LEU A 175 0.14 8.15 3.40
N LEU A 176 0.57 8.91 2.38
CA LEU A 176 0.38 10.35 2.33
C LEU A 176 -1.11 10.75 2.37
N GLU A 177 -1.93 10.03 1.60
CA GLU A 177 -3.38 10.23 1.56
C GLU A 177 -4.03 10.01 2.94
N HIS A 178 -3.70 8.89 3.58
CA HIS A 178 -4.17 8.55 4.91
C HIS A 178 -3.73 9.59 5.96
N THR A 179 -2.43 9.90 6.01
CA THR A 179 -1.89 10.91 6.93
C THR A 179 -2.61 12.25 6.78
N LEU A 180 -2.82 12.73 5.55
CA LEU A 180 -3.52 13.99 5.31
C LEU A 180 -4.98 13.96 5.78
N ASN A 181 -5.70 12.85 5.59
CA ASN A 181 -7.08 12.72 6.07
C ASN A 181 -7.14 12.70 7.61
N VAL A 182 -6.22 11.97 8.27
CA VAL A 182 -6.09 11.95 9.73
C VAL A 182 -5.75 13.34 10.27
N THR A 183 -4.81 14.06 9.63
CA THR A 183 -4.47 15.46 9.99
C THR A 183 -5.68 16.38 9.90
N ARG A 184 -6.45 16.32 8.80
CA ARG A 184 -7.67 17.13 8.63
C ARG A 184 -8.74 16.80 9.68
N THR A 185 -8.92 15.52 9.98
CA THR A 185 -9.85 15.06 11.01
C THR A 185 -9.43 15.56 12.39
N CYS A 186 -8.15 15.47 12.71
CA CYS A 186 -7.56 15.98 13.94
C CYS A 186 -7.70 17.50 14.07
N ASP A 187 -7.48 18.28 13.00
CA ASP A 187 -7.72 19.74 13.00
C ASP A 187 -9.19 20.07 13.29
N ALA A 188 -10.12 19.30 12.71
CA ALA A 188 -11.54 19.48 12.97
C ALA A 188 -11.91 19.14 14.42
N ILE A 189 -11.39 18.04 14.97
CA ILE A 189 -11.58 17.66 16.38
C ILE A 189 -11.04 18.74 17.33
N ALA A 190 -9.84 19.29 17.05
CA ALA A 190 -9.25 20.36 17.85
C ALA A 190 -10.15 21.60 17.96
N ARG A 191 -10.93 21.91 16.91
CA ARG A 191 -11.90 23.03 16.92
C ARG A 191 -13.13 22.76 17.77
N LEU A 192 -13.48 21.49 18.02
CA LEU A 192 -14.62 21.09 18.85
C LEU A 192 -14.27 21.08 20.34
N TYR A 193 -13.02 20.75 20.68
CA TYR A 193 -12.57 20.60 22.06
C TYR A 193 -11.46 21.60 22.38
N ALA A 194 -11.83 22.77 22.90
CA ALA A 194 -10.89 23.84 23.25
C ALA A 194 -9.81 23.47 24.29
N GLY A 195 -9.95 22.32 24.96
CA GLY A 195 -8.95 21.80 25.90
C GLY A 195 -7.85 20.95 25.26
N LEU A 196 -7.91 20.71 23.93
CA LEU A 196 -6.87 19.98 23.21
C LEU A 196 -5.74 20.91 22.80
N ASP A 197 -4.51 20.44 22.97
CA ASP A 197 -3.33 21.03 22.34
C ASP A 197 -3.36 20.72 20.84
N ARG A 198 -3.85 21.68 20.05
CA ARG A 198 -3.96 21.55 18.58
C ARG A 198 -2.62 21.22 17.94
N ASP A 199 -1.54 21.86 18.38
CA ASP A 199 -0.22 21.72 17.76
C ASP A 199 0.35 20.33 18.01
N LEU A 200 0.24 19.83 19.24
CA LEU A 200 0.60 18.45 19.57
C LEU A 200 -0.25 17.43 18.81
N LEU A 201 -1.55 17.68 18.69
CA LEU A 201 -2.46 16.80 17.97
C LEU A 201 -2.14 16.74 16.46
N LEU A 202 -1.89 17.89 15.83
CA LEU A 202 -1.47 17.92 14.42
C LEU A 202 -0.13 17.23 14.21
N ALA A 203 0.83 17.45 15.11
CA ALA A 203 2.12 16.77 15.01
C ALA A 203 2.00 15.26 15.17
N GLY A 204 1.19 14.82 16.14
CA GLY A 204 0.82 13.42 16.27
C GLY A 204 0.21 12.87 14.98
N ALA A 205 -0.79 13.55 14.42
CA ALA A 205 -1.45 13.12 13.18
C ALA A 205 -0.49 13.00 11.98
N ILE A 206 0.42 13.96 11.81
CA ILE A 206 1.39 13.94 10.70
C ILE A 206 2.44 12.82 10.89
N LEU A 207 2.82 12.54 12.13
CA LEU A 207 3.96 11.65 12.44
C LEU A 207 3.55 10.23 12.86
N HIS A 208 2.29 9.97 13.17
CA HIS A 208 1.86 8.72 13.83
C HIS A 208 2.28 7.45 13.09
N ASP A 209 2.29 7.52 11.76
CA ASP A 209 2.62 6.42 10.86
C ASP A 209 3.92 6.63 10.08
N ILE A 210 4.74 7.62 10.46
CA ILE A 210 5.95 7.98 9.72
C ILE A 210 6.94 6.81 9.58
N GLY A 211 6.94 5.86 10.51
CA GLY A 211 7.79 4.67 10.42
C GLY A 211 7.46 3.78 9.21
N LYS A 212 6.26 3.88 8.63
CA LYS A 212 5.87 3.12 7.42
C LYS A 212 6.74 3.46 6.21
N THR A 213 7.40 4.62 6.20
CA THR A 213 8.37 4.99 5.16
C THR A 213 9.57 4.05 5.09
N CYS A 214 9.79 3.21 6.11
CA CYS A 214 10.88 2.24 6.17
C CYS A 214 10.40 0.78 6.18
N CYS A 215 9.08 0.55 6.10
CA CYS A 215 8.46 -0.77 6.32
C CYS A 215 8.04 -1.50 5.05
N TYR A 216 8.10 -0.84 3.89
CA TYR A 216 7.59 -1.41 2.65
C TYR A 216 8.64 -1.35 1.53
N ASP A 217 8.70 -2.43 0.77
CA ASP A 217 9.40 -2.49 -0.50
C ASP A 217 8.34 -2.30 -1.59
N VAL A 218 8.47 -1.20 -2.35
CA VAL A 218 7.54 -0.79 -3.42
C VAL A 218 8.27 -0.92 -4.76
N ASN A 219 8.15 -2.11 -5.35
CA ASN A 219 8.66 -2.40 -6.70
C ASN A 219 7.46 -2.71 -7.61
N SER A 220 7.54 -3.78 -8.40
CA SER A 220 6.40 -4.37 -9.11
C SER A 220 5.27 -4.87 -8.19
N THR A 221 5.58 -5.05 -6.92
CA THR A 221 4.63 -5.42 -5.88
C THR A 221 4.88 -4.60 -4.63
N ILE A 222 3.82 -4.39 -3.85
CA ILE A 222 3.93 -3.90 -2.48
C ILE A 222 4.14 -5.10 -1.57
N SER A 223 5.25 -5.10 -0.83
CA SER A 223 5.50 -6.10 0.21
C SER A 223 6.12 -5.47 1.46
N GLU A 224 5.92 -6.12 2.60
CA GLU A 224 6.53 -5.68 3.85
C GLU A 224 8.01 -6.06 3.92
N SER A 225 8.85 -5.06 4.20
CA SER A 225 10.31 -5.18 4.29
C SER A 225 10.74 -5.92 5.56
N ALA A 226 12.03 -6.26 5.66
CA ALA A 226 12.58 -6.87 6.87
C ALA A 226 12.38 -5.98 8.11
N ASN A 227 12.50 -4.67 7.96
CA ASN A 227 12.25 -3.70 9.03
C ASN A 227 10.77 -3.72 9.45
N GLY A 228 9.84 -3.72 8.49
CA GLY A 228 8.41 -3.80 8.77
C GLY A 228 8.06 -5.07 9.56
N ARG A 229 8.56 -6.23 9.11
CA ARG A 229 8.28 -7.53 9.73
C ARG A 229 8.93 -7.73 11.11
N LEU A 230 10.14 -7.22 11.33
CA LEU A 230 10.90 -7.49 12.56
C LEU A 230 10.73 -6.41 13.62
N LEU A 231 10.58 -5.14 13.22
CA LEU A 231 10.54 -4.00 14.13
C LEU A 231 9.15 -3.37 14.22
N GLY A 232 8.44 -3.30 13.09
CA GLY A 232 7.14 -2.63 12.98
C GLY A 232 7.26 -1.11 12.90
N HIS A 233 6.28 -0.47 12.25
CA HIS A 233 6.31 0.96 11.96
C HIS A 233 6.23 1.84 13.22
N ILE A 234 5.50 1.43 14.26
CA ILE A 234 5.37 2.22 15.49
C ILE A 234 6.72 2.37 16.20
N ALA A 235 7.48 1.28 16.33
CA ALA A 235 8.79 1.31 16.96
C ALA A 235 9.76 2.19 16.15
N ILE A 236 9.81 2.00 14.83
CA ILE A 236 10.64 2.79 13.92
C ILE A 236 10.26 4.28 13.98
N GLY A 237 8.97 4.59 13.84
CA GLY A 237 8.46 5.96 13.87
C GLY A 237 8.77 6.66 15.18
N SER A 238 8.59 5.99 16.33
CA SER A 238 8.92 6.56 17.64
C SER A 238 10.41 6.90 17.77
N ALA A 239 11.30 6.07 17.21
CA ALA A 239 12.74 6.31 17.19
C ALA A 239 13.11 7.48 16.25
N MET A 240 12.48 7.57 15.08
CA MET A 240 12.65 8.70 14.15
C MET A 240 12.25 10.02 14.79
N VAL A 241 11.08 10.07 15.43
CA VAL A 241 10.58 11.27 16.14
C VAL A 241 11.49 11.63 17.31
N GLY A 242 11.93 10.65 18.11
CA GLY A 242 12.89 10.87 19.19
C GLY A 242 14.20 11.51 18.70
N LYS A 243 14.76 10.98 17.61
CA LYS A 243 15.99 11.52 16.99
C LYS A 243 15.78 12.94 16.45
N ALA A 244 14.63 13.23 15.85
CA ALA A 244 14.29 14.57 15.36
C ALA A 244 14.18 15.58 16.51
N CYS A 245 13.60 15.17 17.66
CA CYS A 245 13.57 16.01 18.86
C CYS A 245 14.99 16.27 19.39
N ASP A 246 15.85 15.25 19.44
CA ASP A 246 17.22 15.35 19.94
C ASP A 246 18.12 16.26 19.06
N ALA A 247 17.77 16.43 17.78
CA ALA A 247 18.45 17.33 16.86
C ALA A 247 18.10 18.81 17.08
N VAL A 248 17.04 19.13 17.83
CA VAL A 248 16.63 20.51 18.11
C VAL A 248 17.27 20.97 19.43
N PRO A 249 18.15 21.99 19.43
CA PRO A 249 18.81 22.44 20.65
C PRO A 249 17.81 22.91 21.72
N GLY A 250 17.96 22.38 22.94
CA GLY A 250 17.12 22.76 24.09
C GLY A 250 15.68 22.27 24.01
N PHE A 251 15.39 21.21 23.24
CA PHE A 251 14.04 20.67 23.12
C PHE A 251 13.44 20.27 24.48
N PRO A 252 12.21 20.71 24.83
CA PRO A 252 11.62 20.40 26.13
C PRO A 252 11.37 18.91 26.34
N GLU A 253 11.89 18.34 27.43
CA GLU A 253 11.81 16.90 27.72
C GLU A 253 10.37 16.37 27.79
N ASN A 254 9.47 17.10 28.45
CA ASN A 254 8.05 16.72 28.54
C ASN A 254 7.36 16.74 27.17
N LEU A 255 7.71 17.69 26.30
CA LEU A 255 7.15 17.74 24.95
C LEU A 255 7.66 16.56 24.10
N ARG A 256 8.94 16.19 24.28
CA ARG A 256 9.54 15.02 23.60
C ARG A 256 8.81 13.74 24.01
N LEU A 257 8.55 13.56 25.30
CA LEU A 257 7.78 12.42 25.81
C LEU A 257 6.37 12.37 25.21
N LYS A 258 5.68 13.52 25.13
CA LYS A 258 4.36 13.59 24.52
C LYS A 258 4.37 13.22 23.03
N LEU A 259 5.30 13.76 22.23
CA LEU A 259 5.39 13.43 20.80
C LEU A 259 5.67 11.95 20.55
N ILE A 260 6.59 11.36 21.32
CA ILE A 260 6.85 9.91 21.25
C ILE A 260 5.61 9.12 21.67
N HIS A 261 4.91 9.55 22.73
CA HIS A 261 3.66 8.93 23.17
C HIS A 261 2.57 8.98 22.09
N MET A 262 2.44 10.09 21.36
CA MET A 262 1.48 10.20 20.24
C MET A 262 1.69 9.11 19.19
N VAL A 263 2.94 8.77 18.87
CA VAL A 263 3.27 7.68 17.92
C VAL A 263 3.04 6.31 18.54
N LEU A 264 3.47 6.09 19.78
CA LEU A 264 3.33 4.78 20.43
C LEU A 264 1.86 4.41 20.68
N ALA A 265 1.02 5.38 21.00
CA ALA A 265 -0.39 5.19 21.33
C ALA A 265 -1.35 5.37 20.13
N SER A 266 -0.84 5.59 18.92
CA SER A 266 -1.66 5.96 17.75
C SER A 266 -2.73 4.93 17.40
N HIS A 267 -2.47 3.64 17.61
CA HIS A 267 -3.42 2.56 17.36
C HIS A 267 -4.29 2.25 18.59
N GLY A 268 -4.14 2.96 19.70
CA GLY A 268 -5.08 2.98 20.82
C GLY A 268 -4.93 1.86 21.85
N SER A 269 -4.54 0.66 21.45
CA SER A 269 -4.43 -0.46 22.38
C SER A 269 -3.50 -1.57 21.87
N SER A 270 -3.06 -2.43 22.81
CA SER A 270 -2.16 -3.56 22.50
C SER A 270 -2.75 -4.58 21.53
N ASP A 271 -4.07 -4.82 21.53
CA ASP A 271 -4.75 -5.70 20.57
C ASP A 271 -4.80 -5.09 19.15
N LYS A 272 -4.67 -3.77 19.03
CA LYS A 272 -4.56 -3.03 17.77
C LYS A 272 -3.11 -2.75 17.36
N GLY A 273 -2.14 -3.22 18.13
CA GLY A 273 -0.70 -3.14 17.84
C GLY A 273 0.06 -2.00 18.55
N SER A 274 -0.62 -1.13 19.31
CA SER A 274 0.04 -0.06 20.06
C SER A 274 0.77 -0.61 21.30
N PRO A 275 2.04 -0.24 21.55
CA PRO A 275 2.76 -0.66 22.76
C PRO A 275 2.15 -0.12 24.07
N VAL A 276 1.45 1.01 24.01
CA VAL A 276 0.82 1.67 25.17
C VAL A 276 -0.53 2.28 24.78
N ASP A 277 -1.42 2.42 25.76
CA ASP A 277 -2.72 3.06 25.56
C ASP A 277 -2.63 4.60 25.58
N PRO A 278 -3.53 5.32 24.89
CA PRO A 278 -3.63 6.78 24.97
C PRO A 278 -3.73 7.27 26.42
N SER A 279 -2.75 8.10 26.82
CA SER A 279 -2.63 8.64 28.18
C SER A 279 -2.78 10.16 28.23
N ILE A 280 -3.03 10.79 27.08
CA ILE A 280 -3.32 12.22 26.92
C ILE A 280 -4.48 12.39 25.93
N PRO A 281 -5.31 13.44 26.06
CA PRO A 281 -6.52 13.58 25.26
C PRO A 281 -6.23 13.74 23.76
N GLU A 282 -5.07 14.29 23.39
CA GLU A 282 -4.62 14.35 22.00
C GLU A 282 -4.40 12.94 21.42
N ALA A 283 -3.80 12.03 22.18
CA ALA A 283 -3.58 10.65 21.72
C ALA A 283 -4.91 9.90 21.56
N VAL A 284 -5.91 10.19 22.41
CA VAL A 284 -7.27 9.64 22.28
C VAL A 284 -7.92 10.13 20.99
N ALA A 285 -7.83 11.44 20.72
CA ALA A 285 -8.37 12.05 19.51
C ALA A 285 -7.69 11.50 18.25
N LEU A 286 -6.36 11.40 18.25
CA LEU A 286 -5.57 10.84 17.16
C LEU A 286 -5.99 9.39 16.87
N HIS A 287 -6.06 8.55 17.89
CA HIS A 287 -6.43 7.14 17.73
C HIS A 287 -7.78 6.98 17.04
N HIS A 288 -8.79 7.73 17.49
CA HIS A 288 -10.11 7.65 16.87
C HIS A 288 -10.17 8.28 15.48
N ALA A 289 -9.33 9.28 15.18
CA ALA A 289 -9.22 9.84 13.84
C ALA A 289 -8.59 8.84 12.84
N ASP A 290 -7.54 8.14 13.26
CA ASP A 290 -6.91 7.05 12.51
C ASP A 290 -7.90 5.91 12.21
N GLU A 291 -8.56 5.39 13.26
CA GLU A 291 -9.55 4.31 13.12
C GLU A 291 -10.76 4.72 12.27
N LEU A 292 -11.18 6.00 12.35
CA LEU A 292 -12.25 6.52 11.51
C LEU A 292 -11.88 6.50 10.03
N ASP A 293 -10.70 7.02 9.67
CA ASP A 293 -10.24 7.06 8.27
C ASP A 293 -10.15 5.64 7.70
N ALA A 294 -9.47 4.73 8.39
CA ALA A 294 -9.32 3.33 7.97
C ALA A 294 -10.66 2.62 7.76
N ASN A 295 -11.63 2.83 8.66
CA ASN A 295 -12.95 2.22 8.54
C ASN A 295 -13.77 2.83 7.40
N VAL A 296 -13.85 4.15 7.30
CA VAL A 296 -14.65 4.82 6.26
C VAL A 296 -14.11 4.48 4.86
N GLU A 297 -12.80 4.54 4.68
CA GLU A 297 -12.11 4.17 3.44
C GLU A 297 -12.50 2.73 3.02
N ARG A 298 -12.39 1.79 3.96
CA ARG A 298 -12.70 0.39 3.72
C ARG A 298 -14.16 0.16 3.35
N PHE A 299 -15.10 0.85 3.99
CA PHE A 299 -16.51 0.81 3.62
C PHE A 299 -16.73 1.34 2.20
N LEU A 300 -16.12 2.48 1.84
CA LEU A 300 -16.23 3.06 0.50
C LEU A 300 -15.68 2.11 -0.58
N ARG A 301 -14.57 1.41 -0.30
CA ARG A 301 -14.03 0.37 -1.20
C ARG A 301 -14.92 -0.85 -1.31
N ALA A 302 -15.40 -1.37 -0.18
CA ALA A 302 -16.26 -2.54 -0.19
C ALA A 302 -17.50 -2.33 -1.07
N ARG A 303 -18.03 -1.10 -1.15
CA ARG A 303 -19.15 -0.74 -2.05
C ARG A 303 -18.84 -0.95 -3.53
N GLN A 304 -17.57 -0.95 -3.94
CA GLN A 304 -17.14 -1.13 -5.32
C GLN A 304 -16.94 -2.61 -5.68
N ASN A 305 -16.92 -3.52 -4.70
CA ASN A 305 -16.51 -4.92 -4.89
C ASN A 305 -17.64 -5.91 -5.21
N GLY A 306 -18.91 -5.49 -5.21
CA GLY A 306 -20.04 -6.38 -5.51
C GLY A 306 -20.57 -6.24 -6.93
N GLY A 307 -21.46 -7.15 -7.35
CA GLY A 307 -22.06 -7.11 -8.68
C GLY A 307 -23.06 -5.96 -8.86
N PRO A 308 -23.41 -5.58 -10.10
CA PRO A 308 -24.33 -4.48 -10.40
C PRO A 308 -25.74 -4.62 -9.79
N SER A 309 -26.14 -5.84 -9.45
CA SER A 309 -27.43 -6.17 -8.85
C SER A 309 -27.38 -6.38 -7.33
N ASP A 310 -26.19 -6.37 -6.74
CA ASP A 310 -26.01 -6.67 -5.33
C ASP A 310 -26.35 -5.44 -4.47
N LEU A 311 -27.24 -5.63 -3.51
CA LEU A 311 -27.60 -4.56 -2.56
C LEU A 311 -26.61 -4.49 -1.39
N PHE A 312 -26.01 -5.63 -1.05
CA PHE A 312 -25.04 -5.78 0.01
C PHE A 312 -23.89 -6.66 -0.43
N THR A 313 -22.69 -6.34 0.04
CA THR A 313 -21.54 -7.26 0.06
C THR A 313 -21.10 -7.49 1.51
N TYR A 314 -20.45 -8.60 1.80
CA TYR A 314 -19.88 -8.85 3.13
C TYR A 314 -18.37 -8.61 3.09
N ASP A 315 -17.88 -7.71 3.94
CA ASP A 315 -16.44 -7.49 4.08
C ASP A 315 -15.90 -8.28 5.29
N PRO A 316 -14.96 -9.21 5.07
CA PRO A 316 -14.50 -10.12 6.12
C PRO A 316 -13.68 -9.44 7.22
N LEU A 317 -13.06 -8.28 6.95
CA LEU A 317 -12.25 -7.57 7.93
C LEU A 317 -13.09 -6.55 8.71
N LEU A 318 -14.08 -5.90 8.07
CA LEU A 318 -15.11 -5.13 8.78
C LEU A 318 -16.08 -6.03 9.56
N ARG A 319 -16.12 -7.33 9.23
CA ARG A 319 -17.01 -8.34 9.81
C ARG A 319 -18.48 -7.94 9.75
N THR A 320 -18.86 -7.25 8.68
CA THR A 320 -20.22 -6.73 8.51
C THR A 320 -20.63 -6.68 7.05
N LYS A 321 -21.94 -6.51 6.83
CA LYS A 321 -22.51 -6.28 5.51
C LYS A 321 -22.41 -4.80 5.17
N VAL A 322 -21.86 -4.50 4.01
CA VAL A 322 -21.73 -3.16 3.44
C VAL A 322 -22.83 -2.97 2.40
N PHE A 323 -23.61 -1.91 2.55
CA PHE A 323 -24.64 -1.52 1.60
C PHE A 323 -24.01 -0.80 0.39
N MET A 324 -24.34 -1.21 -0.82
CA MET A 324 -23.61 -0.82 -2.02
C MET A 324 -24.13 0.45 -2.73
N GLN A 325 -25.45 0.69 -2.70
CA GLN A 325 -26.11 1.81 -3.41
C GLN A 325 -25.84 3.18 -2.81
#